data_AF-A0A2N2HG36-F1
#
_entry.id   AF-A0A2N2HG36-F1
#
_cell.length_a   1.000
_cell.length_b   1.000
_cell.length_c   1.000
_cell.angle_alpha   90.00
_cell.angle_beta   90.00
_cell.angle_gamma   90.00
#
_symmetry.space_group_name_H-M   'P 1'
#
loop_
_entity.id
_entity.type
_entity.pdbx_description
1 polymer ?
#
loop_
_entity_poly.entity_id
_entity_poly.type
_entity_poly.pdbx_seq_one_letter_code
_entity_poly.pdbx_strand_id
1 'polypeptide(L)' 'VSFTSDWLYPTYQSRQVVDVLKALGKDVSFCEITAPWGHDAFLLPDERLETVVRGFLGGLHGC' A
#
# COMPACT_ATOMS: atom_id res chain seq x y z
N VAL A 1 1.23 -0.05 0.11
CA VAL A 1 -0.16 -0.41 0.49
C VAL A 1 -0.14 -0.90 1.93
N SER A 2 -1.14 -0.58 2.74
CA SER A 2 -1.38 -1.20 4.06
C SER A 2 -2.87 -1.53 4.24
N PHE A 3 -3.21 -2.35 5.23
CA PHE A 3 -4.60 -2.69 5.55
C PHE A 3 -4.99 -2.23 6.95
N THR A 4 -6.18 -1.64 7.10
CA THR A 4 -6.62 -1.04 8.36
C THR A 4 -6.75 -2.04 9.51
N SER A 5 -6.97 -3.33 9.20
CA SER A 5 -7.09 -4.41 10.19
C SER A 5 -5.79 -5.20 10.40
N ASP A 6 -4.71 -4.87 9.68
CA ASP A 6 -3.42 -5.54 9.85
C ASP A 6 -2.81 -5.14 11.20
N TRP A 7 -2.76 -6.11 12.11
CA TRP A 7 -2.15 -5.96 13.42
C TRP A 7 -0.69 -6.45 13.44
N LEU A 8 -0.28 -7.27 12.47
CA LEU A 8 1.06 -7.82 12.35
C LEU A 8 2.01 -6.78 11.74
N TYR A 9 1.54 -6.07 10.70
CA TYR A 9 2.21 -4.94 10.08
C TYR A 9 1.28 -3.71 10.02
N PRO A 10 1.06 -3.03 11.16
CA PRO A 10 0.14 -1.90 11.22
C PRO A 10 0.51 -0.76 10.26
N THR A 11 -0.50 -0.02 9.79
CA THR A 11 -0.37 1.11 8.85
C THR A 11 0.79 2.06 9.17
N TYR A 12 1.03 2.38 10.44
CA TYR A 12 2.09 3.33 10.81
C TYR A 12 3.48 2.85 10.37
N GLN A 13 3.75 1.54 10.34
CA GLN A 13 5.02 0.99 9.88
C GLN A 13 5.20 1.21 8.37
N SER A 14 4.13 1.02 7.60
CA SER A 14 4.14 1.35 6.16
C SER A 14 4.35 2.85 5.91
N ARG A 15 3.76 3.72 6.75
CA ARG A 15 4.00 5.18 6.66
C ARG A 15 5.45 5.54 6.94
N GLN A 16 6.10 4.89 7.92
CA GLN A 16 7.54 5.10 8.18
C GLN A 16 8.41 4.76 6.96
N VAL A 17 8.11 3.67 6.24
CA VAL A 17 8.82 3.33 5.00
C VAL A 17 8.62 4.40 3.93
N VAL A 18 7.38 4.89 3.77
CA VAL A 18 7.05 5.97 2.82
C VAL A 18 7.80 7.26 3.17
N ASP A 19 7.86 7.63 4.44
CA ASP A 19 8.55 8.84 4.88
C ASP A 19 10.05 8.78 4.57
N VAL A 20 10.69 7.63 4.79
CA VAL A 20 12.11 7.42 4.43
C VAL A 20 12.31 7.47 2.91
N LEU A 21 11.45 6.82 2.13
CA LEU A 21 11.55 6.84 0.67
C LEU A 21 11.36 8.24 0.09
N LYS A 22 10.42 9.03 0.64
CA LYS A 22 10.24 10.45 0.30
C LYS A 22 11.48 11.27 0.64
N ALA A 23 12.06 11.08 1.83
CA ALA A 23 13.27 11.79 2.24
C ALA A 23 14.48 11.49 1.33
N LEU A 24 14.51 10.31 0.71
CA LEU A 24 15.53 9.90 -0.26
C LEU A 24 15.23 10.32 -1.70
N GLY A 25 14.15 11.09 -1.93
CA GLY A 25 13.74 11.54 -3.27
C GLY A 25 13.33 10.38 -4.19
N LYS A 26 12.87 9.26 -3.62
CA LYS A 26 12.35 8.13 -4.41
C LYS A 26 10.89 8.39 -4.76
N ASP A 27 10.50 7.93 -5.95
CA ASP A 27 9.10 7.90 -6.34
C ASP A 27 8.38 6.86 -5.48
N VAL A 28 7.45 7.31 -4.64
CA VAL A 28 6.73 6.49 -3.68
C VAL A 28 5.30 7.00 -3.51
N SER A 29 4.36 6.07 -3.56
CA SER A 29 2.95 6.31 -3.31
C SER A 29 2.46 5.45 -2.15
N PHE A 30 1.46 5.95 -1.41
CA PHE A 30 0.87 5.27 -0.27
C PHE A 30 -0.65 5.21 -0.40
N CYS A 31 -1.20 4.01 -0.19
CA CYS A 31 -2.64 3.76 -0.15
C CYS A 31 -2.92 2.82 1.03
N GLU A 32 -3.89 3.21 1.85
CA GLU A 32 -4.39 2.41 2.96
C GLU A 32 -5.77 1.84 2.57
N ILE A 33 -5.91 0.52 2.65
CA ILE A 33 -7.09 -0.21 2.20
C ILE A 33 -7.85 -0.74 3.42
N THR A 34 -9.14 -0.40 3.51
CA THR A 34 -10.00 -0.99 4.54
C THR A 34 -10.40 -2.40 4.15
N ALA A 35 -9.83 -3.41 4.80
CA ALA A 35 -10.17 -4.83 4.63
C ALA A 35 -10.33 -5.49 6.01
N PRO A 36 -11.18 -6.51 6.18
CA PRO A 36 -11.40 -7.16 7.48
C PRO A 36 -10.45 -8.33 7.77
N TRP A 37 -9.59 -8.71 6.82
CA TRP A 37 -8.82 -9.97 6.86
C TRP A 37 -7.40 -9.82 7.43
N GLY A 38 -7.10 -8.69 8.06
CA GLY A 38 -5.79 -8.42 8.64
C GLY A 38 -4.67 -8.49 7.61
N HIS A 39 -3.57 -9.11 8.02
CA HIS A 39 -2.38 -9.27 7.20
C HIS A 39 -2.66 -9.99 5.89
N ASP A 40 -3.44 -11.07 5.90
CA ASP A 40 -3.67 -11.90 4.72
C ASP A 40 -4.60 -11.24 3.68
N ALA A 41 -5.06 -10.01 3.92
CA ALA A 41 -5.89 -9.26 2.97
C ALA A 41 -5.24 -9.10 1.58
N PHE A 42 -3.91 -9.12 1.47
CA PHE A 42 -3.24 -9.05 0.14
C PHE A 42 -3.35 -10.34 -0.68
N LEU A 43 -3.70 -11.46 -0.05
CA LEU A 43 -3.88 -12.76 -0.73
C LEU A 43 -5.31 -12.95 -1.24
N LEU A 44 -6.23 -12.06 -0.85
CA LEU A 44 -7.64 -12.15 -1.19
C LEU A 44 -8.00 -11.15 -2.31
N PRO A 45 -9.00 -11.46 -3.14
CA PRO A 45 -9.46 -10.53 -4.18
C PRO A 45 -9.94 -9.20 -3.56
N ASP A 46 -9.34 -8.09 -4.01
CA ASP A 46 -9.73 -6.73 -3.65
C ASP A 46 -9.43 -5.80 -4.84
N GLU A 47 -10.48 -5.23 -5.44
CA GLU A 47 -10.36 -4.38 -6.64
C GLU A 47 -9.46 -3.16 -6.43
N ARG A 48 -9.40 -2.63 -5.20
CA ARG A 48 -8.56 -1.46 -4.88
C ARG A 48 -7.09 -1.86 -4.87
N LEU A 49 -6.77 -3.00 -4.28
CA LEU A 49 -5.41 -3.55 -4.30
C LEU A 49 -4.96 -3.84 -5.74
N GLU A 50 -5.81 -4.52 -6.52
CA GLU A 50 -5.53 -4.84 -7.92
C GLU A 50 -5.28 -3.58 -8.76
N THR A 51 -6.13 -2.56 -8.59
CA THR A 51 -6.00 -1.27 -9.31
C THR A 51 -4.68 -0.58 -8.98
N VAL A 52 -4.32 -0.49 -7.69
CA VAL A 52 -3.10 0.18 -7.24
C VAL A 52 -1.85 -0.55 -7.75
N VAL A 53 -1.80 -1.88 -7.61
CA VAL A 53 -0.64 -2.67 -8.05
C VAL A 53 -0.52 -2.65 -9.57
N ARG A 54 -1.63 -2.76 -10.31
CA ARG A 54 -1.63 -2.67 -11.77
C ARG A 54 -1.16 -1.30 -12.27
N GLY A 55 -1.62 -0.21 -11.63
CA GLY A 55 -1.16 1.13 -11.96
C GLY A 55 0.34 1.30 -11.76
N PHE A 56 0.86 0.84 -10.62
CA PHE A 56 2.29 0.88 -10.30
C PHE A 56 3.13 0.08 -11.31
N LEU A 57 2.75 -1.17 -11.60
CA LEU A 57 3.50 -2.03 -12.53
C LEU A 57 3.34 -1.60 -14.00
N GLY A 58 2.23 -0.94 -14.35
CA GLY A 58 1.97 -0.40 -15.68
C GLY A 58 2.74 0.87 -16.00
N GLY A 59 3.57 1.38 -15.09
CA GLY A 59 4.36 2.60 -15.30
C GLY A 59 3.52 3.87 -15.35
N LEU A 60 2.29 3.83 -14.81
CA LEU A 60 1.48 5.03 -14.62
C LEU A 60 2.09 5.86 -13.47
N HIS A 61 3.13 6.62 -13.80
CA HIS A 61 3.58 7.73 -12.98
C HIS A 61 2.57 8.89 -13.16
N GLY A 62 1.55 8.94 -12.30
CA GLY A 62 0.76 10.15 -12.02
C GLY A 62 -0.53 10.35 -12.83
N CYS A 63 -1.68 10.25 -12.15
CA CYS A 63 -2.63 11.34 -11.88
C CYS A 63 -3.73 10.81 -10.95
#